data_AF-A0A521I1M9-F1
#
_entry.id   AF-A0A521I1M9-F1
#
_cell.length_a   1.000
_cell.length_b   1.000
_cell.length_c   1.000
_cell.angle_alpha   90.00
_cell.angle_beta   90.00
_cell.angle_gamma   90.00
#
_symmetry.space_group_name_H-M   'P 1'
#
loop_
_entity.id
_entity.type
_entity.pdbx_description
1 polymer ?
#
loop_
_entity_poly.entity_id
_entity_poly.type
_entity_poly.pdbx_seq_one_letter_code
_entity_poly.pdbx_strand_id
1 'polypeptide(L)'
;MSNALREFLKNLVDYAGMFPPANLALDAAIQNYAAYLQSDDAWMLGRFVCFASQLAQLDGYADLFGERAPLKISALGIKNPTRENFAGEFETTRAQIETFNERWGARGCADAAEITVPSNFDEIYFLADAWTKNGNARQVNLFVEIPFDSAWTANLPRVLDALATQNIGFKLRTGGIVAAAFPPAEQIADAILACRERGVPLKCTAGLHHPLRRFDASVDTKMHGFVNVFGAGILAHAHDLDAHTLQTILEDEKASHFHFDENGFAWRECFVSNETIAQVRRRALLSFGSCSFDEPRDDLHALGWL
;
A
#
# COMPACT_ATOMS: atom_id res chain seq x y z
N MET A 1 -4.14 -4.68 -23.82
CA MET A 1 -4.40 -4.01 -22.53
C MET A 1 -5.33 -2.81 -22.70
N SER A 2 -6.41 -2.75 -21.92
CA SER A 2 -7.35 -1.62 -21.92
C SER A 2 -6.81 -0.40 -21.16
N ASN A 3 -7.33 0.79 -21.44
CA ASN A 3 -6.92 2.01 -20.74
C ASN A 3 -7.32 1.97 -19.26
N ALA A 4 -8.49 1.38 -18.95
CA ALA A 4 -8.96 1.22 -17.58
C ALA A 4 -8.02 0.40 -16.72
N LEU A 5 -7.56 -0.75 -17.23
CA LEU A 5 -6.64 -1.61 -16.49
C LEU A 5 -5.31 -0.89 -16.23
N ARG A 6 -4.83 -0.13 -17.22
CA ARG A 6 -3.60 0.65 -17.09
C ARG A 6 -3.71 1.68 -15.97
N GLU A 7 -4.76 2.50 -15.95
CA GLU A 7 -4.95 3.51 -14.89
C GLU A 7 -5.23 2.87 -13.53
N PHE A 8 -5.88 1.70 -13.50
CA PHE A 8 -6.15 0.95 -12.28
C PHE A 8 -4.85 0.43 -11.64
N LEU A 9 -3.98 -0.22 -12.42
CA LEU A 9 -2.80 -0.92 -11.91
C LEU A 9 -1.52 -0.07 -11.89
N LYS A 10 -1.54 1.14 -12.46
CA LYS A 10 -0.36 2.02 -12.51
C LYS A 10 0.23 2.25 -11.11
N ASN A 11 1.53 1.97 -10.98
CA ASN A 11 2.30 2.06 -9.73
C ASN A 11 1.62 1.40 -8.51
N LEU A 12 0.80 0.37 -8.74
CA LEU A 12 -0.02 -0.25 -7.70
C LEU A 12 0.80 -1.12 -6.75
N VAL A 13 1.85 -1.77 -7.24
CA VAL A 13 2.59 -2.79 -6.47
C VAL A 13 3.86 -2.20 -5.89
N ASP A 14 3.85 -1.88 -4.59
CA ASP A 14 5.08 -1.60 -3.86
C ASP A 14 5.82 -2.92 -3.59
N TYR A 15 6.99 -3.10 -4.17
CA TYR A 15 7.75 -4.35 -4.09
C TYR A 15 8.45 -4.48 -2.74
N ALA A 16 8.02 -5.47 -1.97
CA ALA A 16 8.41 -5.78 -0.60
C ALA A 16 9.11 -7.14 -0.51
N GLY A 17 9.98 -7.48 -1.47
CA GLY A 17 10.63 -8.80 -1.56
C GLY A 17 11.45 -9.21 -0.33
N MET A 18 11.89 -8.24 0.47
CA MET A 18 12.64 -8.50 1.73
C MET A 18 11.76 -9.03 2.87
N PHE A 19 10.44 -9.00 2.71
CA PHE A 19 9.49 -9.31 3.77
C PHE A 19 8.82 -10.67 3.53
N PRO A 20 8.27 -11.30 4.58
CA PRO A 20 7.57 -12.57 4.42
C PRO A 20 6.42 -12.51 3.40
N PRO A 21 6.15 -13.61 2.69
CA PRO A 21 6.86 -14.90 2.77
C PRO A 21 8.22 -14.96 2.05
N ALA A 22 8.54 -14.07 1.11
CA ALA A 22 9.74 -14.18 0.28
C ALA A 22 11.05 -14.06 1.08
N ASN A 23 11.13 -13.14 2.05
CA ASN A 23 12.30 -12.94 2.93
C ASN A 23 13.64 -12.85 2.18
N LEU A 24 13.67 -12.20 1.01
CA LEU A 24 14.89 -12.05 0.24
C LEU A 24 15.91 -11.20 0.99
N ALA A 25 17.20 -11.51 0.83
CA ALA A 25 18.26 -10.61 1.25
C ALA A 25 18.17 -9.29 0.46
N LEU A 26 18.69 -8.20 1.03
CA LEU A 26 18.67 -6.88 0.41
C LEU A 26 19.24 -6.91 -1.02
N ASP A 27 20.39 -7.57 -1.22
CA ASP A 27 21.04 -7.75 -2.53
C ASP A 27 20.08 -8.36 -3.57
N ALA A 28 19.49 -9.52 -3.27
CA ALA A 28 18.56 -10.18 -4.18
C ALA A 28 17.32 -9.31 -4.45
N ALA A 29 16.76 -8.68 -3.41
CA ALA A 29 15.56 -7.85 -3.55
C ALA A 29 15.81 -6.59 -4.40
N ILE A 30 16.92 -5.89 -4.21
CA ILE A 30 17.21 -4.66 -4.97
C ILE A 30 17.58 -4.96 -6.42
N GLN A 31 18.26 -6.08 -6.69
CA GLN A 31 18.54 -6.54 -8.06
C GLN A 31 17.25 -6.91 -8.80
N ASN A 32 16.34 -7.63 -8.13
CA ASN A 32 15.01 -7.93 -8.69
C ASN A 32 14.26 -6.63 -9.02
N TYR A 33 14.23 -5.67 -8.09
CA TYR A 33 13.57 -4.38 -8.32
C TYR A 33 14.16 -3.63 -9.53
N ALA A 34 15.49 -3.58 -9.64
CA ALA A 34 16.16 -2.97 -10.78
C ALA A 34 15.83 -3.69 -12.11
N ALA A 35 15.74 -5.02 -12.10
CA ALA A 35 15.30 -5.79 -13.27
C ALA A 35 13.84 -5.51 -13.63
N TYR A 36 12.93 -5.44 -12.65
CA TYR A 36 11.52 -5.13 -12.89
C TYR A 36 11.31 -3.73 -13.47
N LEU A 37 12.13 -2.75 -13.10
CA LEU A 37 12.10 -1.41 -13.72
C LEU A 37 12.42 -1.42 -15.23
N GLN A 38 13.07 -2.48 -15.74
CA GLN A 38 13.37 -2.66 -17.16
C GLN A 38 12.38 -3.61 -17.86
N SER A 39 11.39 -4.16 -17.15
CA SER A 39 10.39 -5.05 -17.72
C SER A 39 9.28 -4.28 -18.46
N ASP A 40 8.57 -4.96 -19.37
CA ASP A 40 7.46 -4.38 -20.10
C ASP A 40 6.31 -3.91 -19.18
N ASP A 41 6.18 -4.55 -18.01
CA ASP A 41 5.15 -4.26 -17.01
C ASP A 41 5.62 -3.34 -15.87
N ALA A 42 6.79 -2.69 -16.02
CA ALA A 42 7.33 -1.75 -15.04
C ALA A 42 6.35 -0.61 -14.67
N TRP A 43 5.35 -0.33 -15.51
CA TRP A 43 4.32 0.67 -15.25
C TRP A 43 3.38 0.31 -14.08
N MET A 44 3.31 -0.97 -13.68
CA MET A 44 2.59 -1.41 -12.47
C MET A 44 3.42 -1.28 -11.19
N LEU A 45 4.75 -1.23 -11.34
CA LEU A 45 5.69 -1.22 -10.23
C LEU A 45 5.64 0.13 -9.51
N GLY A 46 5.35 0.08 -8.21
CA GLY A 46 5.38 1.20 -7.29
C GLY A 46 6.78 1.41 -6.72
N ARG A 47 6.87 1.45 -5.39
CA ARG A 47 8.11 1.71 -4.65
C ARG A 47 8.81 0.42 -4.24
N PHE A 48 10.11 0.48 -4.02
CA PHE A 48 10.84 -0.52 -3.26
C PHE A 48 10.54 -0.34 -1.76
N VAL A 49 10.04 -1.36 -1.08
CA VAL A 49 9.83 -1.32 0.37
C VAL A 49 11.10 -1.79 1.06
N CYS A 50 11.66 -0.95 1.92
CA CYS A 50 12.92 -1.21 2.62
C CYS A 50 12.82 -0.74 4.07
N PHE A 51 13.48 -1.42 5.00
CA PHE A 51 13.59 -0.88 6.37
C PHE A 51 14.38 0.43 6.36
N ALA A 52 13.89 1.44 7.09
CA ALA A 52 14.59 2.72 7.23
C ALA A 52 16.04 2.54 7.74
N SER A 53 16.25 1.56 8.62
CA SER A 53 17.56 1.19 9.17
C SER A 53 18.53 0.60 8.15
N GLN A 54 18.06 0.15 6.99
CA GLN A 54 18.87 -0.42 5.92
C GLN A 54 19.11 0.56 4.76
N LEU A 55 18.55 1.78 4.80
CA LEU A 55 18.70 2.75 3.71
C LEU A 55 20.16 3.09 3.40
N ALA A 56 21.04 3.14 4.40
CA ALA A 56 22.47 3.39 4.17
C ALA A 56 23.17 2.27 3.40
N GLN A 57 22.68 1.03 3.48
CA GLN A 57 23.25 -0.11 2.75
C GLN A 57 22.96 -0.02 1.25
N LEU A 58 21.93 0.72 0.86
CA LEU A 58 21.59 0.91 -0.54
C LEU A 58 22.69 1.65 -1.31
N ASP A 59 23.57 2.40 -0.64
CA ASP A 59 24.63 3.19 -1.28
C ASP A 59 25.53 2.33 -2.19
N GLY A 60 25.73 1.05 -1.83
CA GLY A 60 26.47 0.08 -2.64
C GLY A 60 25.78 -0.35 -3.94
N TYR A 61 24.52 0.04 -4.14
CA TYR A 61 23.68 -0.30 -5.30
C TYR A 61 23.29 0.93 -6.11
N ALA A 62 23.85 2.11 -5.80
CA ALA A 62 23.49 3.37 -6.46
C ALA A 62 23.68 3.31 -7.99
N ASP A 63 24.62 2.50 -8.48
CA ASP A 63 24.90 2.34 -9.91
C ASP A 63 23.79 1.59 -10.69
N LEU A 64 22.86 0.93 -9.99
CA LEU A 64 21.66 0.33 -10.61
C LEU A 64 20.61 1.38 -11.01
N PHE A 65 20.74 2.62 -10.53
CA PHE A 65 19.72 3.66 -10.64
C PHE A 65 20.28 4.96 -11.23
N GLY A 66 19.39 5.77 -11.80
CA GLY A 66 19.75 7.05 -12.40
C GLY A 66 18.54 7.95 -12.60
N GLU A 67 18.75 9.13 -13.18
CA GLU A 67 17.68 10.14 -13.32
C GLU A 67 16.46 9.64 -14.11
N ARG A 68 16.67 8.74 -15.07
CA ARG A 68 15.59 8.16 -15.91
C ARG A 68 14.82 7.05 -15.21
N ALA A 69 15.45 6.35 -14.27
CA ALA A 69 14.88 5.25 -13.50
C ALA A 69 15.34 5.39 -12.04
N PRO A 70 14.82 6.40 -11.31
CA PRO A 70 15.25 6.67 -9.95
C PRO A 70 14.69 5.62 -8.99
N LEU A 71 15.48 5.26 -7.97
CA LEU A 71 14.99 4.41 -6.89
C LEU A 71 13.95 5.15 -6.05
N LYS A 72 12.70 4.70 -6.08
CA LYS A 72 11.61 5.19 -5.22
C LYS A 72 11.40 4.24 -4.07
N ILE A 73 11.39 4.76 -2.84
CA ILE A 73 11.34 3.94 -1.63
C ILE A 73 10.12 4.26 -0.78
N SER A 74 9.47 3.20 -0.31
CA SER A 74 8.59 3.23 0.85
C SER A 74 9.37 2.73 2.06
N ALA A 75 9.83 3.64 2.90
CA ALA A 75 10.69 3.32 4.03
C ALA A 75 9.84 2.80 5.19
N LEU A 76 9.98 1.52 5.51
CA LEU A 76 9.34 0.92 6.67
C LEU A 76 10.13 1.28 7.92
N GLY A 77 9.52 2.07 8.79
CA GLY A 77 10.03 2.36 10.12
C GLY A 77 9.69 1.23 11.09
N ILE A 78 9.17 1.60 12.26
CA ILE A 78 8.92 0.68 13.36
C ILE A 78 7.69 -0.17 13.08
N LYS A 79 7.80 -1.48 13.32
CA LYS A 79 6.69 -2.42 13.20
C LYS A 79 5.91 -2.63 14.49
N ASN A 80 6.56 -2.67 15.65
CA ASN A 80 5.92 -2.95 16.94
C ASN A 80 6.48 -2.03 18.06
N PRO A 81 6.27 -0.71 17.99
CA PRO A 81 6.73 0.18 19.04
C PRO A 81 5.95 -0.03 20.34
N THR A 82 6.63 0.14 21.47
CA THR A 82 6.00 0.47 22.74
C THR A 82 5.80 1.99 22.82
N ARG A 83 5.00 2.46 23.78
CA ARG A 83 4.82 3.91 23.97
C ARG A 83 6.15 4.59 24.35
N GLU A 84 7.01 3.89 25.10
CA GLU A 84 8.28 4.41 25.61
C GLU A 84 9.34 4.58 24.51
N ASN A 85 9.44 3.64 23.57
CA ASN A 85 10.45 3.72 22.51
C ASN A 85 9.98 4.50 21.27
N PHE A 86 8.66 4.67 21.08
CA PHE A 86 8.08 5.23 19.86
C PHE A 86 8.74 6.55 19.44
N ALA A 87 8.86 7.51 20.35
CA ALA A 87 9.39 8.84 20.01
C ALA A 87 10.83 8.79 19.48
N GLY A 88 11.71 8.00 20.12
CA GLY A 88 13.11 7.88 19.71
C GLY A 88 13.25 7.12 18.39
N GLU A 89 12.47 6.07 18.20
CA GLU A 89 12.51 5.28 16.97
C GLU A 89 11.85 6.01 15.78
N PHE A 90 10.82 6.82 16.03
CA PHE A 90 10.18 7.69 15.04
C PHE A 90 11.16 8.74 14.53
N GLU A 91 11.90 9.38 15.44
CA GLU A 91 12.96 10.32 15.06
C GLU A 91 14.12 9.66 14.34
N THR A 92 14.50 8.45 14.76
CA THR A 92 15.53 7.67 14.06
C THR A 92 15.10 7.36 12.61
N THR A 93 13.84 6.96 12.43
CA THR A 93 13.26 6.70 11.10
C THR A 93 13.29 7.95 10.22
N ARG A 94 12.85 9.10 10.77
CA ARG A 94 12.88 10.40 10.06
C ARG A 94 14.31 10.77 9.64
N ALA A 95 15.27 10.72 10.57
CA ALA A 95 16.66 11.08 10.31
C ALA A 95 17.33 10.18 9.27
N GLN A 96 17.03 8.86 9.28
CA GLN A 96 17.54 7.92 8.27
C GLN A 96 17.04 8.25 6.87
N ILE A 97 15.75 8.61 6.74
CA ILE A 97 15.13 9.00 5.48
C ILE A 97 15.71 10.32 4.96
N GLU A 98 15.83 11.34 5.83
CA GLU A 98 16.42 12.63 5.47
C GLU A 98 17.87 12.44 4.97
N THR A 99 18.68 11.70 5.73
CA THR A 99 20.07 11.37 5.37
C THR A 99 20.16 10.60 4.05
N PHE A 100 19.22 9.71 3.77
CA PHE A 100 19.17 8.99 2.50
C PHE A 100 18.84 9.94 1.34
N ASN A 101 17.78 10.74 1.47
CA ASN A 101 17.30 11.65 0.43
C ASN A 101 18.35 12.72 0.07
N GLU A 102 19.04 13.28 1.06
CA GLU A 102 20.12 14.26 0.84
C GLU A 102 21.29 13.67 0.05
N ARG A 103 21.66 12.40 0.31
CA ARG A 103 22.80 11.73 -0.35
C ARG A 103 22.48 11.24 -1.76
N TRP A 104 21.25 10.77 -1.99
CA TRP A 104 20.86 10.15 -3.25
C TRP A 104 20.45 11.15 -4.33
N GLY A 105 19.87 12.30 -3.94
CA GLY A 105 19.47 13.36 -4.85
C GLY A 105 18.60 12.85 -5.99
N ALA A 106 18.99 13.11 -7.24
CA ALA A 106 18.21 12.72 -8.41
C ALA A 106 18.20 11.21 -8.71
N ARG A 107 19.09 10.41 -8.09
CA ARG A 107 19.16 8.95 -8.31
C ARG A 107 18.10 8.17 -7.55
N GLY A 108 17.55 8.74 -6.48
CA GLY A 108 16.52 8.07 -5.70
C GLY A 108 16.07 8.88 -4.50
N CYS A 109 14.89 8.54 -4.00
CA CYS A 109 14.33 9.12 -2.79
C CYS A 109 13.39 8.14 -2.08
N ALA A 110 13.37 8.18 -0.77
CA ALA A 110 12.26 7.73 0.04
C ALA A 110 11.22 8.86 0.09
N ASP A 111 10.12 8.67 -0.62
CA ASP A 111 8.98 9.61 -0.72
C ASP A 111 7.72 9.07 -0.01
N ALA A 112 7.83 7.89 0.61
CA ALA A 112 6.86 7.35 1.54
C ALA A 112 7.57 6.78 2.78
N ALA A 113 6.95 6.92 3.94
CA ALA A 113 7.35 6.30 5.19
C ALA A 113 6.16 5.57 5.80
N GLU A 114 6.40 4.38 6.33
CA GLU A 114 5.37 3.55 6.94
C GLU A 114 5.75 3.26 8.38
N ILE A 115 4.85 3.57 9.32
CA ILE A 115 5.06 3.31 10.74
C ILE A 115 3.86 2.59 11.33
N THR A 116 4.11 1.79 12.36
CA THR A 116 3.05 1.31 13.24
C THR A 116 3.02 2.18 14.48
N VAL A 117 1.83 2.52 14.99
CA VAL A 117 1.69 3.20 16.29
C VAL A 117 1.31 2.21 17.38
N PRO A 118 1.62 2.47 18.66
CA PRO A 118 1.13 1.65 19.76
C PRO A 118 -0.41 1.60 19.83
N SER A 119 -0.97 0.55 20.43
CA SER A 119 -2.40 0.54 20.76
C SER A 119 -2.73 1.68 21.74
N ASN A 120 -3.91 2.29 21.59
CA ASN A 120 -4.38 3.40 22.44
C ASN A 120 -3.37 4.57 22.52
N PHE A 121 -2.82 4.98 21.38
CA PHE A 121 -1.83 6.06 21.27
C PHE A 121 -2.52 7.38 20.95
N ASP A 122 -2.38 8.39 21.82
CA ASP A 122 -3.06 9.70 21.69
C ASP A 122 -2.18 10.75 21.03
N GLU A 123 -0.87 10.54 21.09
CA GLU A 123 0.13 11.35 20.42
C GLU A 123 0.04 11.24 18.89
N ILE A 124 -0.84 10.38 18.37
CA ILE A 124 -1.20 10.29 16.96
C ILE A 124 -1.64 11.64 16.39
N TYR A 125 -2.23 12.55 17.19
CA TYR A 125 -2.65 13.89 16.76
C TYR A 125 -1.49 14.88 16.51
N PHE A 126 -0.25 14.51 16.83
CA PHE A 126 0.93 15.38 16.71
C PHE A 126 2.02 14.82 15.78
N LEU A 127 1.72 13.74 15.05
CA LEU A 127 2.69 13.07 14.17
C LEU A 127 3.19 13.96 13.03
N ALA A 128 2.34 14.76 12.38
CA ALA A 128 2.78 15.59 11.26
C ALA A 128 3.71 16.73 11.69
N ASP A 129 3.45 17.35 12.84
CA ASP A 129 4.34 18.36 13.42
C ASP A 129 5.70 17.74 13.77
N ALA A 130 5.68 16.58 14.44
CA ALA A 130 6.89 15.83 14.74
C ALA A 130 7.64 15.37 13.47
N TRP A 131 6.92 14.94 12.43
CA TRP A 131 7.49 14.47 11.17
C TRP A 131 8.14 15.58 10.38
N THR A 132 7.52 16.77 10.34
CA THR A 132 8.02 17.91 9.56
C THR A 132 8.93 18.84 10.36
N LYS A 133 9.23 18.49 11.61
CA LYS A 133 10.19 19.18 12.46
C LYS A 133 11.51 19.29 11.70
N ASN A 134 11.95 20.53 11.41
CA ASN A 134 13.12 20.90 10.61
C ASN A 134 12.97 20.92 9.06
N GLY A 135 11.76 20.71 8.53
CA GLY A 135 11.40 21.09 7.14
C GLY A 135 11.81 20.15 6.00
N ASN A 136 12.77 19.22 6.21
CA ASN A 136 13.28 18.36 5.13
C ASN A 136 12.35 17.17 4.82
N ALA A 137 11.62 16.63 5.79
CA ALA A 137 10.68 15.52 5.58
C ALA A 137 9.35 15.91 4.88
N ARG A 138 9.15 17.18 4.49
CA ARG A 138 7.90 17.65 3.85
C ARG A 138 7.56 16.98 2.52
N GLN A 139 8.51 16.31 1.89
CA GLN A 139 8.31 15.58 0.64
C GLN A 139 8.05 14.08 0.83
N VAL A 140 7.96 13.62 2.09
CA VAL A 140 7.76 12.20 2.43
C VAL A 140 6.35 12.01 2.98
N ASN A 141 5.54 11.23 2.28
CA ASN A 141 4.19 10.89 2.72
C ASN A 141 4.27 9.88 3.87
N LEU A 142 3.74 10.23 5.04
CA LEU A 142 3.67 9.33 6.18
C LEU A 142 2.41 8.46 6.10
N PHE A 143 2.57 7.17 6.37
CA PHE A 143 1.48 6.20 6.45
C PHE A 143 1.50 5.48 7.81
N VAL A 144 0.35 5.47 8.48
CA VAL A 144 0.21 4.88 9.81
C VAL A 144 -0.59 3.58 9.73
N GLU A 145 -0.02 2.52 10.28
CA GLU A 145 -0.68 1.25 10.60
C GLU A 145 -1.00 1.23 12.10
N ILE A 146 -2.14 0.63 12.47
CA ILE A 146 -2.49 0.35 13.87
C ILE A 146 -2.49 -1.17 14.10
N PRO A 147 -2.21 -1.63 15.33
CA PRO A 147 -2.17 -3.06 15.63
C PRO A 147 -3.50 -3.73 15.30
N PHE A 148 -3.42 -4.86 14.60
CA PHE A 148 -4.59 -5.66 14.26
C PHE A 148 -4.97 -6.58 15.43
N ASP A 149 -5.54 -5.97 16.47
CA ASP A 149 -6.00 -6.62 17.71
C ASP A 149 -7.51 -6.43 17.92
N SER A 150 -8.04 -6.92 19.05
CA SER A 150 -9.47 -6.81 19.37
C SER A 150 -9.98 -5.38 19.53
N ALA A 151 -9.09 -4.40 19.71
CA ALA A 151 -9.43 -2.98 19.81
C ALA A 151 -9.36 -2.26 18.45
N TRP A 152 -8.94 -2.93 17.37
CA TRP A 152 -8.76 -2.31 16.05
C TRP A 152 -10.01 -1.56 15.57
N THR A 153 -11.18 -2.22 15.58
CA THR A 153 -12.45 -1.62 15.12
C THR A 153 -12.84 -0.40 15.96
N ALA A 154 -12.65 -0.47 17.27
CA ALA A 154 -12.97 0.64 18.18
C ALA A 154 -12.00 1.83 18.01
N ASN A 155 -10.74 1.54 17.68
CA ASN A 155 -9.70 2.56 17.51
C ASN A 155 -9.71 3.23 16.14
N LEU A 156 -10.17 2.53 15.09
CA LEU A 156 -10.10 2.98 13.71
C LEU A 156 -10.71 4.40 13.49
N PRO A 157 -11.93 4.74 13.95
CA PRO A 157 -12.50 6.07 13.71
C PRO A 157 -11.64 7.19 14.28
N ARG A 158 -11.21 7.05 15.54
CA ARG A 158 -10.36 8.03 16.25
C ARG A 158 -9.01 8.22 15.55
N VAL A 159 -8.42 7.11 15.09
CA VAL A 159 -7.16 7.13 14.35
C VAL A 159 -7.35 7.89 13.05
N LEU A 160 -8.35 7.55 12.25
CA LEU A 160 -8.58 8.21 10.96
C LEU A 160 -8.93 9.70 11.11
N ASP A 161 -9.67 10.08 12.16
CA ASP A 161 -9.91 11.49 12.50
C ASP A 161 -8.59 12.24 12.74
N ALA A 162 -7.64 11.62 13.46
CA ALA A 162 -6.33 12.20 13.70
C ALA A 162 -5.48 12.29 12.42
N LEU A 163 -5.54 11.28 11.55
CA LEU A 163 -4.77 11.29 10.30
C LEU A 163 -5.30 12.35 9.32
N ALA A 164 -6.62 12.54 9.27
CA ALA A 164 -7.28 13.50 8.40
C ALA A 164 -6.86 14.95 8.67
N THR A 165 -6.69 15.34 9.94
CA THR A 165 -6.27 16.71 10.30
C THR A 165 -4.80 16.99 9.97
N GLN A 166 -4.03 15.96 9.63
CA GLN A 166 -2.58 16.00 9.49
C GLN A 166 -2.09 15.64 8.08
N ASN A 167 -3.00 15.33 7.15
CA ASN A 167 -2.67 14.84 5.80
C ASN A 167 -1.74 13.62 5.83
N ILE A 168 -1.99 12.69 6.76
CA ILE A 168 -1.27 11.42 6.90
C ILE A 168 -2.15 10.32 6.28
N GLY A 169 -1.54 9.38 5.57
CA GLY A 169 -2.25 8.24 5.00
C GLY A 169 -2.45 7.10 6.01
N PHE A 170 -3.48 6.30 5.80
CA PHE A 170 -3.68 5.05 6.52
C PHE A 170 -3.05 3.88 5.76
N LYS A 171 -2.36 3.01 6.50
CA LYS A 171 -1.83 1.75 6.00
C LYS A 171 -2.67 0.61 6.54
N LEU A 172 -3.50 0.04 5.67
CA LEU A 172 -4.40 -1.06 5.99
C LEU A 172 -3.70 -2.41 5.79
N ARG A 173 -3.63 -3.20 6.87
CA ARG A 173 -3.25 -4.61 6.78
C ARG A 173 -4.38 -5.39 6.11
N THR A 174 -4.04 -6.21 5.13
CA THR A 174 -4.97 -7.08 4.40
C THR A 174 -4.62 -8.56 4.53
N GLY A 175 -3.54 -8.91 5.24
CA GLY A 175 -3.13 -10.29 5.43
C GLY A 175 -1.79 -10.47 6.16
N GLY A 176 -1.28 -11.69 6.07
CA GLY A 176 0.01 -12.10 6.61
C GLY A 176 0.30 -13.58 6.32
N ILE A 177 1.16 -14.18 7.14
CA ILE A 177 1.59 -15.58 6.97
C ILE A 177 0.77 -16.59 7.80
N VAL A 178 -0.27 -16.13 8.48
CA VAL A 178 -1.18 -16.96 9.28
C VAL A 178 -2.62 -16.50 9.06
N ALA A 179 -3.58 -17.42 9.17
CA ALA A 179 -5.00 -17.13 8.96
C ALA A 179 -5.51 -15.91 9.75
N ALA A 180 -5.12 -15.79 11.02
CA ALA A 180 -5.53 -14.70 11.90
C ALA A 180 -5.02 -13.31 11.47
N ALA A 181 -4.06 -13.23 10.55
CA ALA A 181 -3.55 -11.96 10.02
C ALA A 181 -4.40 -11.39 8.88
N PHE A 182 -5.42 -12.12 8.40
CA PHE A 182 -6.33 -11.68 7.35
C PHE A 182 -7.62 -11.12 7.97
N PRO A 183 -7.86 -9.80 7.88
CA PRO A 183 -9.11 -9.23 8.37
C PRO A 183 -10.31 -9.76 7.57
N PRO A 184 -11.49 -9.93 8.17
CA PRO A 184 -12.71 -10.22 7.43
C PRO A 184 -13.04 -9.07 6.45
N ALA A 185 -13.81 -9.39 5.40
CA ALA A 185 -14.18 -8.43 4.37
C ALA A 185 -14.95 -7.22 4.93
N GLU A 186 -15.76 -7.42 5.98
CA GLU A 186 -16.44 -6.36 6.73
C GLU A 186 -15.47 -5.29 7.24
N GLN A 187 -14.37 -5.69 7.89
CA GLN A 187 -13.39 -4.73 8.40
C GLN A 187 -12.62 -3.99 7.30
N ILE A 188 -12.40 -4.65 6.16
CA ILE A 188 -11.81 -4.00 4.98
C ILE A 188 -12.80 -2.97 4.40
N ALA A 189 -14.09 -3.31 4.31
CA ALA A 189 -15.13 -2.40 3.87
C ALA A 189 -15.22 -1.16 4.78
N ASP A 190 -15.26 -1.37 6.10
CA ASP A 190 -15.30 -0.30 7.10
C ASP A 190 -14.10 0.64 6.98
N ALA A 191 -12.89 0.10 6.82
CA ALA A 191 -11.69 0.94 6.62
C ALA A 191 -11.75 1.76 5.34
N ILE A 192 -12.18 1.17 4.22
CA ILE A 192 -12.30 1.87 2.94
C ILE A 192 -13.31 3.02 3.06
N LEU A 193 -14.50 2.76 3.62
CA LEU A 193 -15.54 3.78 3.80
C LEU A 193 -15.09 4.87 4.76
N ALA A 194 -14.54 4.50 5.91
CA ALA A 194 -14.11 5.47 6.91
C ALA A 194 -12.97 6.36 6.41
N CYS A 195 -12.05 5.82 5.58
CA CYS A 195 -11.02 6.60 4.91
C CYS A 195 -11.62 7.56 3.87
N ARG A 196 -12.54 7.06 3.02
CA ARG A 196 -13.25 7.86 2.02
C ARG A 196 -13.96 9.06 2.65
N GLU A 197 -14.75 8.82 3.70
CA GLU A 197 -15.50 9.86 4.42
C GLU A 197 -14.62 10.97 4.99
N ARG A 198 -13.40 10.62 5.40
CA ARG A 198 -12.44 11.53 6.03
C ARG A 198 -11.41 12.10 5.06
N GLY A 199 -11.44 11.67 3.80
CA GLY A 199 -10.43 12.03 2.81
C GLY A 199 -9.02 11.54 3.16
N VAL A 200 -8.89 10.44 3.93
CA VAL A 200 -7.60 9.87 4.32
C VAL A 200 -7.08 8.97 3.19
N PRO A 201 -5.88 9.23 2.63
CA PRO A 201 -5.29 8.36 1.62
C PRO A 201 -5.00 6.98 2.20
N LEU A 202 -5.29 5.94 1.44
CA LEU A 202 -5.14 4.55 1.83
C LEU A 202 -4.06 3.88 1.00
N LYS A 203 -3.21 3.11 1.67
CA LYS A 203 -2.41 2.05 1.05
C LYS A 203 -2.62 0.74 1.79
N CYS A 204 -2.47 -0.38 1.11
CA CYS A 204 -2.62 -1.70 1.71
C CYS A 204 -1.26 -2.37 1.97
N THR A 205 -1.23 -3.38 2.82
CA THR A 205 -0.03 -4.17 3.07
C THR A 205 -0.38 -5.63 3.33
N ALA A 206 0.46 -6.52 2.79
CA ALA A 206 0.41 -7.98 2.96
C ALA A 206 -0.89 -8.65 2.47
N GLY A 207 -0.77 -9.84 1.89
CA GLY A 207 -1.93 -10.69 1.59
C GLY A 207 -2.68 -10.38 0.29
N LEU A 208 -2.26 -9.37 -0.49
CA LEU A 208 -2.86 -9.03 -1.79
C LEU A 208 -2.04 -9.57 -2.97
N HIS A 209 -1.90 -10.90 -3.04
CA HIS A 209 -1.08 -11.55 -4.06
C HIS A 209 -1.83 -11.82 -5.36
N HIS A 210 -3.15 -12.03 -5.25
CA HIS A 210 -4.00 -12.47 -6.35
C HIS A 210 -4.97 -11.35 -6.78
N PRO A 211 -5.36 -11.26 -8.05
CA PRO A 211 -6.32 -10.25 -8.51
C PRO A 211 -7.67 -10.42 -7.82
N LEU A 212 -8.10 -11.66 -7.64
CA LEU A 212 -9.41 -12.01 -7.09
C LEU A 212 -9.30 -12.74 -5.76
N ARG A 213 -10.32 -12.57 -4.91
CA ARG A 213 -10.46 -13.31 -3.66
C ARG A 213 -10.48 -14.81 -3.95
N ARG A 214 -9.71 -15.55 -3.16
CA ARG A 214 -9.62 -17.01 -3.29
C ARG A 214 -9.20 -17.65 -1.98
N PHE A 215 -9.46 -18.95 -1.86
CA PHE A 215 -8.88 -19.74 -0.77
C PHE A 215 -7.41 -20.04 -1.09
N ASP A 216 -6.57 -19.93 -0.07
CA ASP A 216 -5.16 -20.31 -0.16
C ASP A 216 -4.81 -21.30 0.95
N ALA A 217 -4.31 -22.46 0.52
CA ALA A 217 -4.00 -23.56 1.42
C ALA A 217 -2.76 -23.32 2.29
N SER A 218 -1.86 -22.41 1.89
CA SER A 218 -0.63 -22.12 2.64
C SER A 218 -0.89 -21.36 3.93
N VAL A 219 -1.97 -20.57 3.97
CA VAL A 219 -2.39 -19.78 5.14
C VAL A 219 -3.71 -20.28 5.75
N ASP A 220 -4.32 -21.31 5.15
CA ASP A 220 -5.58 -21.93 5.57
C ASP A 220 -6.73 -20.92 5.75
N THR A 221 -6.85 -19.99 4.81
CA THR A 221 -7.92 -18.97 4.83
C THR A 221 -8.19 -18.39 3.43
N LYS A 222 -9.21 -17.55 3.33
CA LYS A 222 -9.50 -16.75 2.14
C LYS A 222 -8.59 -15.52 2.10
N MET A 223 -7.76 -15.42 1.06
CA MET A 223 -6.99 -14.21 0.76
C MET A 223 -7.85 -13.21 -0.01
N HIS A 224 -7.68 -11.92 0.26
CA HIS A 224 -8.34 -10.86 -0.50
C HIS A 224 -7.70 -10.67 -1.87
N GLY A 225 -8.51 -10.31 -2.87
CA GLY A 225 -8.01 -9.95 -4.19
C GLY A 225 -7.67 -8.47 -4.28
N PHE A 226 -6.56 -8.09 -4.91
CA PHE A 226 -6.24 -6.67 -5.08
C PHE A 226 -7.22 -5.95 -6.01
N VAL A 227 -7.80 -6.63 -7.01
CA VAL A 227 -8.87 -6.05 -7.85
C VAL A 227 -10.16 -5.93 -7.06
N ASN A 228 -10.48 -6.88 -6.16
CA ASN A 228 -11.60 -6.73 -5.24
C ASN A 228 -11.43 -5.48 -4.35
N VAL A 229 -10.28 -5.35 -3.66
CA VAL A 229 -10.04 -4.27 -2.69
C VAL A 229 -10.00 -2.90 -3.37
N PHE A 230 -9.20 -2.74 -4.42
CA PHE A 230 -9.08 -1.46 -5.11
C PHE A 230 -10.33 -1.16 -5.95
N GLY A 231 -10.96 -2.17 -6.54
CA GLY A 231 -12.21 -2.01 -7.29
C GLY A 231 -13.36 -1.57 -6.40
N ALA A 232 -13.54 -2.24 -5.26
CA ALA A 232 -14.49 -1.83 -4.23
C ALA A 232 -14.26 -0.37 -3.82
N GLY A 233 -13.03 -0.01 -3.46
CA GLY A 233 -12.71 1.35 -3.05
C GLY A 233 -12.94 2.40 -4.14
N ILE A 234 -12.59 2.12 -5.40
CA ILE A 234 -12.85 3.04 -6.51
C ILE A 234 -14.35 3.25 -6.72
N LEU A 235 -15.13 2.16 -6.73
CA LEU A 235 -16.58 2.24 -6.89
C LEU A 235 -17.25 2.95 -5.71
N ALA A 236 -16.76 2.73 -4.47
CA ALA A 236 -17.22 3.48 -3.30
C ALA A 236 -17.00 4.99 -3.42
N HIS A 237 -15.92 5.44 -4.04
CA HIS A 237 -15.68 6.88 -4.29
C HIS A 237 -16.58 7.44 -5.40
N ALA A 238 -16.99 6.62 -6.36
CA ALA A 238 -17.80 7.04 -7.50
C ALA A 238 -19.32 7.05 -7.20
N HIS A 239 -19.80 6.10 -6.40
CA HIS A 239 -21.24 5.78 -6.28
C HIS A 239 -21.78 5.84 -4.85
N ASP A 240 -21.00 6.30 -3.89
CA ASP A 240 -21.38 6.33 -2.46
C ASP A 240 -21.96 4.99 -1.96
N LEU A 241 -21.27 3.88 -2.30
CA LEU A 241 -21.70 2.53 -1.93
C LEU A 241 -21.77 2.35 -0.41
N ASP A 242 -22.75 1.58 0.05
CA ASP A 242 -22.89 1.16 1.45
C ASP A 242 -21.93 0.00 1.81
N ALA A 243 -21.78 -0.25 3.11
CA ALA A 243 -20.88 -1.29 3.64
C ALA A 243 -21.22 -2.69 3.12
N HIS A 244 -22.51 -3.00 2.97
CA HIS A 244 -22.95 -4.33 2.52
C HIS A 244 -22.60 -4.58 1.04
N THR A 245 -22.82 -3.59 0.18
CA THR A 245 -22.44 -3.66 -1.23
C THR A 245 -20.92 -3.77 -1.35
N LEU A 246 -20.18 -2.98 -0.58
CA LEU A 246 -18.73 -3.00 -0.57
C LEU A 246 -18.17 -4.36 -0.15
N GLN A 247 -18.73 -4.95 0.92
CA GLN A 247 -18.42 -6.31 1.36
C GLN A 247 -18.70 -7.34 0.25
N THR A 248 -19.83 -7.20 -0.47
CA THR A 248 -20.18 -8.11 -1.57
C THR A 248 -19.16 -8.05 -2.70
N ILE A 249 -18.62 -6.86 -3.03
CA ILE A 249 -17.54 -6.71 -4.03
C ILE A 249 -16.26 -7.37 -3.51
N LEU A 250 -15.92 -7.16 -2.24
CA LEU A 250 -14.73 -7.72 -1.59
C LEU A 250 -14.75 -9.25 -1.54
N GLU A 251 -15.93 -9.85 -1.43
CA GLU A 251 -16.15 -11.29 -1.33
C GLU A 251 -16.33 -11.99 -2.69
N ASP A 252 -16.41 -11.25 -3.79
CA ASP A 252 -16.69 -11.81 -5.12
C ASP A 252 -15.48 -12.56 -5.70
N GLU A 253 -15.64 -13.85 -5.97
CA GLU A 253 -14.59 -14.73 -6.50
C GLU A 253 -14.73 -14.95 -8.02
N LYS A 254 -15.73 -14.35 -8.68
CA LYS A 254 -16.03 -14.60 -10.09
C LYS A 254 -15.40 -13.54 -10.98
N ALA A 255 -14.37 -13.94 -11.75
CA ALA A 255 -13.69 -13.08 -12.71
C ALA A 255 -14.65 -12.42 -13.71
N SER A 256 -15.70 -13.13 -14.14
CA SER A 256 -16.69 -12.62 -15.07
C SER A 256 -17.57 -11.49 -14.53
N HIS A 257 -17.43 -11.11 -13.26
CA HIS A 257 -18.10 -9.92 -12.71
C HIS A 257 -17.24 -8.67 -12.78
N PHE A 258 -15.94 -8.79 -13.06
CA PHE A 258 -14.99 -7.68 -13.13
C PHE A 258 -14.62 -7.43 -14.58
N HIS A 259 -14.92 -6.23 -15.07
CA HIS A 259 -14.72 -5.86 -16.46
C HIS A 259 -13.83 -4.63 -16.58
N PHE A 260 -12.89 -4.70 -17.51
CA PHE A 260 -12.04 -3.58 -17.91
C PHE A 260 -12.16 -3.39 -19.42
N ASP A 261 -12.54 -2.20 -19.85
CA ASP A 261 -12.62 -1.85 -21.27
C ASP A 261 -11.92 -0.50 -21.55
N GLU A 262 -12.05 0.00 -22.77
CA GLU A 262 -11.46 1.28 -23.16
C GLU A 262 -12.06 2.50 -22.43
N ASN A 263 -13.23 2.37 -21.82
CA ASN A 263 -13.98 3.45 -21.19
C ASN A 263 -13.83 3.45 -19.66
N GLY A 264 -13.66 2.27 -19.05
CA GLY A 264 -13.58 2.17 -17.60
C GLY A 264 -13.54 0.75 -17.02
N PHE A 265 -13.76 0.71 -15.72
CA PHE A 265 -13.84 -0.48 -14.90
C PHE A 265 -15.29 -0.67 -14.44
N ALA A 266 -15.76 -1.90 -14.36
CA ALA A 266 -17.04 -2.22 -13.76
C ALA A 266 -16.96 -3.47 -12.90
N TRP A 267 -17.70 -3.43 -11.79
CA TRP A 267 -18.15 -4.65 -11.11
C TRP A 267 -19.64 -4.83 -11.39
N ARG A 268 -19.99 -5.88 -12.15
CA ARG A 268 -21.34 -6.06 -12.70
C ARG A 268 -21.79 -4.77 -13.43
N GLU A 269 -22.95 -4.23 -13.06
CA GLU A 269 -23.49 -3.00 -13.64
C GLU A 269 -22.90 -1.70 -13.02
N CYS A 270 -22.07 -1.81 -11.98
CA CYS A 270 -21.50 -0.66 -11.28
C CYS A 270 -20.23 -0.19 -12.00
N PHE A 271 -20.37 0.81 -12.89
CA PHE A 271 -19.33 1.30 -13.79
C PHE A 271 -18.62 2.57 -13.28
N VAL A 272 -17.32 2.69 -13.54
CA VAL A 272 -16.52 3.89 -13.28
C VAL A 272 -15.58 4.19 -14.46
N SER A 273 -15.51 5.45 -14.86
CA SER A 273 -14.70 5.89 -16.01
C SER A 273 -13.19 5.88 -15.71
N ASN A 274 -12.37 5.83 -16.77
CA ASN A 274 -10.91 5.98 -16.69
C ASN A 274 -10.45 7.22 -15.91
N GLU A 275 -11.14 8.35 -16.09
CA GLU A 275 -10.80 9.60 -15.41
C GLU A 275 -10.98 9.46 -13.89
N THR A 276 -12.11 8.89 -13.47
CA THR A 276 -12.39 8.66 -12.05
C THR A 276 -11.42 7.64 -11.46
N ILE A 277 -11.10 6.55 -12.18
CA ILE A 277 -10.06 5.58 -11.75
C ILE A 277 -8.75 6.32 -11.50
N ALA A 278 -8.28 7.10 -12.47
CA ALA A 278 -7.02 7.82 -12.39
C ALA A 278 -7.01 8.89 -11.28
N GLN A 279 -8.17 9.52 -10.99
CA GLN A 279 -8.31 10.48 -9.90
C GLN A 279 -8.24 9.78 -8.53
N VAL A 280 -9.01 8.72 -8.33
CA VAL A 280 -9.04 7.97 -7.06
C VAL A 280 -7.68 7.33 -6.78
N ARG A 281 -7.07 6.69 -7.78
CA ARG A 281 -5.75 6.06 -7.66
C ARG A 281 -4.63 7.03 -7.32
N ARG A 282 -4.72 8.30 -7.75
CA ARG A 282 -3.73 9.33 -7.42
C ARG A 282 -3.82 9.87 -6.00
N ARG A 283 -5.01 9.89 -5.40
CA ARG A 283 -5.28 10.68 -4.19
C ARG A 283 -5.73 9.86 -2.99
N ALA A 284 -6.52 8.81 -3.22
CA ALA A 284 -7.23 8.12 -2.16
C ALA A 284 -6.83 6.66 -2.00
N LEU A 285 -6.57 5.93 -3.10
CA LEU A 285 -6.15 4.53 -3.04
C LEU A 285 -4.83 4.40 -3.76
N LEU A 286 -3.72 4.24 -3.05
CA LEU A 286 -2.40 4.52 -3.61
C LEU A 286 -1.65 3.27 -4.10
N SER A 287 -1.41 2.30 -3.23
CA SER A 287 -0.61 1.12 -3.55
C SER A 287 -0.86 0.00 -2.55
N PHE A 288 -0.31 -1.19 -2.82
CA PHE A 288 -0.16 -2.22 -1.82
C PHE A 288 1.25 -2.82 -1.82
N GLY A 289 1.72 -3.21 -0.64
CA GLY A 289 2.98 -3.93 -0.50
C GLY A 289 2.84 -5.41 -0.83
N SER A 290 3.67 -5.93 -1.75
CA SER A 290 3.74 -7.35 -2.12
C SER A 290 5.17 -7.88 -2.11
N CYS A 291 5.40 -9.07 -1.56
CA CYS A 291 6.73 -9.69 -1.62
C CYS A 291 7.10 -10.24 -3.01
N SER A 292 6.14 -10.26 -3.94
CA SER A 292 6.31 -10.70 -5.32
C SER A 292 5.74 -9.66 -6.28
N PHE A 293 6.49 -9.32 -7.31
CA PHE A 293 5.98 -8.54 -8.44
C PHE A 293 5.43 -9.44 -9.55
N ASP A 294 6.03 -10.62 -9.71
CA ASP A 294 5.64 -11.58 -10.76
C ASP A 294 4.28 -12.21 -10.47
N GLU A 295 4.00 -12.61 -9.23
CA GLU A 295 2.77 -13.34 -8.90
C GLU A 295 1.47 -12.54 -9.20
N PRO A 296 1.33 -11.26 -8.79
CA PRO A 296 0.19 -10.45 -9.20
C PRO A 296 0.07 -10.30 -10.72
N ARG A 297 1.19 -10.20 -11.44
CA ARG A 297 1.22 -10.03 -12.91
C ARG A 297 0.83 -11.32 -13.62
N ASP A 298 1.42 -12.44 -13.22
CA ASP A 298 1.21 -13.75 -13.83
C ASP A 298 -0.26 -14.19 -13.67
N ASP A 299 -0.89 -13.91 -12.54
CA ASP A 299 -2.31 -14.14 -12.33
C ASP A 299 -3.20 -13.23 -13.21
N LEU A 300 -2.80 -11.99 -13.48
CA LEU A 300 -3.52 -11.11 -14.41
C LEU A 300 -3.42 -11.62 -15.86
N HIS A 301 -2.26 -12.15 -16.27
CA HIS A 301 -2.11 -12.83 -17.56
C HIS A 301 -2.96 -14.10 -17.63
N ALA A 302 -3.02 -14.89 -16.56
CA ALA A 302 -3.85 -16.08 -16.50
C ALA A 302 -5.36 -15.76 -16.64
N LEU A 303 -5.79 -14.56 -16.19
CA LEU A 303 -7.13 -14.03 -16.41
C LEU A 303 -7.34 -13.41 -17.80
N GLY A 304 -6.28 -13.26 -18.60
CA GLY A 304 -6.31 -12.60 -19.90
C GLY A 304 -6.52 -11.08 -19.84
N TRP A 305 -6.20 -10.46 -18.70
CA TRP A 305 -6.33 -9.01 -18.52
C TRP A 305 -5.08 -8.26 -18.99
N LEU A 306 -3.89 -8.86 -18.82
CA LEU A 306 -2.62 -8.38 -19.36
C LEU A 306 -2.23 -9.09 -20.67
#